data_AF-A0A496AR71-F1
#
_entry.id   AF-A0A496AR71-F1
#
_cell.length_a   1.000
_cell.length_b   1.000
_cell.length_c   1.000
_cell.angle_alpha   90.00
_cell.angle_beta   90.00
_cell.angle_gamma   90.00
#
_symmetry.space_group_name_H-M   'P 1'
#
loop_
_entity.id
_entity.type
_entity.pdbx_description
1 polymer ?
#
loop_
_entity_poly.entity_id
_entity_poly.type
_entity_poly.pdbx_seq_one_letter_code
_entity_poly.pdbx_strand_id
1 'polypeptide(L)'
;MNTISDKITLTLNNDTKVSLKGYIAPIEYTQYNFHVEWDVLSNLRVAEPVKQYPTSVFMVFLPSKSISVGECWQIKDGVVDILRQLHTNPTLNLDCNNGDSLGLWACLRAYNDEYADIVFRIHAEFTLKGGRFTPSQFTGHLVINRSKKSIASFNMYVPNGTLNFDAYQNDVGSEIGYCPKIELRSDIPFQDTEYTTSITQEEAERILILRFYNFVKINWVSLEEAHEMAIAQHKPIHAVALDGPLTDESC
;
A
#
# COMPACT_ATOMS: atom_id res chain seq x y z
N MET A 1 23.01 22.24 -25.43
CA MET A 1 22.60 20.90 -24.94
C MET A 1 21.18 21.04 -24.42
N ASN A 2 20.20 20.51 -25.14
CA ASN A 2 18.83 20.46 -24.64
C ASN A 2 18.81 19.44 -23.51
N THR A 3 18.68 19.90 -22.27
CA THR A 3 18.29 19.05 -21.14
C THR A 3 16.91 18.50 -21.47
N ILE A 4 16.87 17.25 -21.95
CA ILE A 4 15.63 16.50 -22.03
C ILE A 4 15.04 16.54 -20.62
N SER A 5 13.82 17.05 -20.50
CA SER A 5 13.19 17.13 -19.19
C SER A 5 12.89 15.71 -18.72
N ASP A 6 13.55 15.27 -17.64
CA ASP A 6 13.32 13.96 -17.02
C ASP A 6 11.96 13.86 -16.30
N LYS A 7 11.03 14.75 -16.64
CA LYS A 7 9.69 14.86 -16.05
C LYS A 7 8.63 14.53 -17.08
N ILE A 8 7.68 13.70 -16.67
CA ILE A 8 6.53 13.34 -17.51
C ILE A 8 5.23 13.86 -16.89
N THR A 9 4.27 14.20 -17.75
CA THR A 9 2.89 14.42 -17.36
C THR A 9 2.10 13.14 -17.58
N LEU A 10 1.36 12.72 -16.56
CA LEU A 10 0.46 11.56 -16.62
C LEU A 10 -0.97 12.04 -16.81
N THR A 11 -1.69 11.44 -17.76
CA THR A 11 -3.08 11.81 -18.06
C THR A 11 -3.88 10.55 -18.41
N LEU A 12 -5.18 10.61 -18.15
CA LEU A 12 -6.14 9.57 -18.49
C LEU A 12 -7.32 10.17 -19.24
N ASN A 13 -7.89 9.42 -20.17
CA ASN A 13 -9.15 9.72 -20.84
C ASN A 13 -10.31 9.13 -20.02
N ASN A 14 -11.43 9.84 -19.96
CA ASN A 14 -12.60 9.44 -19.15
C ASN A 14 -13.56 8.46 -19.84
N ASP A 15 -13.29 8.08 -21.10
CA ASP A 15 -14.26 7.36 -21.94
C ASP A 15 -14.16 5.84 -21.85
N THR A 16 -13.27 5.33 -21.00
CA THR A 16 -13.01 3.89 -20.84
C THR A 16 -13.44 3.41 -19.46
N LYS A 17 -13.76 2.11 -19.38
CA LYS A 17 -14.06 1.42 -18.12
C LYS A 17 -13.01 0.38 -17.84
N VAL A 18 -12.67 0.22 -16.57
CA VAL A 18 -11.77 -0.81 -16.06
C VAL A 18 -12.58 -1.76 -15.19
N SER A 19 -12.52 -3.05 -15.50
CA SER A 19 -13.10 -4.11 -14.67
C SER A 19 -12.09 -4.49 -13.58
N LEU A 20 -12.49 -4.39 -12.32
CA LEU A 20 -11.70 -4.85 -11.18
C LEU A 20 -12.37 -6.09 -10.56
N LYS A 21 -11.57 -7.12 -10.33
CA LYS A 21 -11.92 -8.29 -9.53
C LYS A 21 -11.38 -8.12 -8.13
N GLY A 22 -12.25 -8.20 -7.14
CA GLY A 22 -11.89 -8.14 -5.74
C GLY A 22 -11.99 -9.51 -5.08
N TYR A 23 -11.12 -9.75 -4.09
CA TYR A 23 -11.10 -10.99 -3.34
C TYR A 23 -10.59 -10.77 -1.92
N ILE A 24 -11.27 -11.40 -0.97
CA ILE A 24 -10.83 -11.54 0.43
C ILE A 24 -10.92 -13.03 0.75
N ALA A 25 -9.78 -13.65 1.07
CA ALA A 25 -9.73 -15.04 1.52
C ALA A 25 -10.35 -15.18 2.92
N PRO A 26 -10.82 -16.39 3.28
CA PRO A 26 -11.05 -16.71 4.69
C PRO A 26 -9.80 -16.39 5.52
N ILE A 27 -10.01 -15.79 6.69
CA ILE A 27 -8.93 -15.52 7.64
C ILE A 27 -8.45 -16.86 8.21
N GLU A 28 -7.15 -17.10 8.18
CA GLU A 28 -6.54 -18.38 8.58
C GLU A 28 -6.14 -18.39 10.05
N TYR A 29 -5.83 -17.23 10.62
CA TYR A 29 -5.32 -17.13 11.97
C TYR A 29 -5.63 -15.78 12.61
N THR A 30 -5.93 -15.83 13.91
CA THR A 30 -5.84 -14.70 14.84
C THR A 30 -5.35 -15.19 16.19
N GLN A 31 -4.65 -14.36 16.96
CA GLN A 31 -4.00 -14.76 18.22
C GLN A 31 -4.97 -15.33 19.27
N TYR A 32 -6.18 -14.79 19.37
CA TYR A 32 -7.22 -15.17 20.32
C TYR A 32 -8.47 -15.76 19.64
N ASN A 33 -8.32 -16.34 18.45
CA ASN A 33 -9.41 -17.00 17.70
C ASN A 33 -10.62 -16.14 17.35
N PHE A 34 -10.51 -14.81 17.29
CA PHE A 34 -11.60 -13.94 16.77
C PHE A 34 -12.09 -14.37 15.38
N HIS A 35 -11.23 -14.89 14.50
CA HIS A 35 -11.66 -15.40 13.19
C HIS A 35 -12.59 -16.62 13.26
N VAL A 36 -12.71 -17.27 14.42
CA VAL A 36 -13.64 -18.37 14.69
C VAL A 36 -14.84 -17.85 15.51
N GLU A 37 -14.58 -17.05 16.54
CA GLU A 37 -15.58 -16.65 17.54
C GLU A 37 -16.40 -15.43 17.13
N TRP A 38 -15.82 -14.51 16.36
CA TRP A 38 -16.49 -13.32 15.87
C TRP A 38 -17.05 -13.55 14.46
N ASP A 39 -18.35 -13.83 14.40
CA ASP A 39 -19.08 -14.16 13.16
C ASP A 39 -18.79 -13.18 12.01
N VAL A 40 -18.74 -11.88 12.30
CA VAL A 40 -18.49 -10.83 11.28
C VAL A 40 -17.10 -10.95 10.67
N LEU A 41 -16.09 -11.24 11.48
CA LEU A 41 -14.71 -11.40 11.01
C LEU A 41 -14.55 -12.72 10.26
N SER A 42 -15.11 -13.82 10.78
CA SER A 42 -15.09 -15.15 10.14
C SER A 42 -15.71 -15.12 8.72
N ASN A 43 -16.73 -14.29 8.54
CA ASN A 43 -17.47 -14.11 7.29
C ASN A 43 -17.04 -12.86 6.52
N LEU A 44 -15.89 -12.24 6.84
CA LEU A 44 -15.38 -11.11 6.09
C LEU A 44 -15.09 -11.53 4.64
N ARG A 45 -15.79 -10.92 3.69
CA ARG A 45 -15.65 -11.19 2.25
C ARG A 45 -15.68 -9.86 1.50
N VAL A 46 -15.18 -9.89 0.27
CA VAL A 46 -15.26 -8.76 -0.66
C VAL A 46 -16.72 -8.31 -0.82
N ALA A 47 -16.97 -7.01 -0.70
CA ALA A 47 -18.32 -6.45 -0.84
C ALA A 47 -18.87 -6.62 -2.27
N GLU A 48 -18.03 -6.36 -3.28
CA GLU A 48 -18.38 -6.51 -4.69
C GLU A 48 -17.28 -7.29 -5.45
N PRO A 49 -17.45 -8.59 -5.73
CA PRO A 49 -16.41 -9.42 -6.33
C PRO A 49 -15.92 -8.94 -7.71
N VAL A 50 -16.80 -8.31 -8.50
CA VAL A 50 -16.47 -7.73 -9.81
C VAL A 50 -17.18 -6.39 -9.94
N LYS A 51 -16.44 -5.34 -10.29
CA LYS A 51 -17.00 -4.01 -10.48
C LYS A 51 -16.31 -3.29 -11.63
N GLN A 52 -17.10 -2.59 -12.44
CA GLN A 52 -16.58 -1.73 -13.50
C GLN A 52 -16.49 -0.29 -13.02
N TYR A 53 -15.33 0.31 -13.17
CA TYR A 53 -15.06 1.70 -12.82
C TYR A 53 -14.79 2.52 -14.08
N PRO A 54 -15.33 3.74 -14.19
CA PRO A 54 -14.83 4.68 -15.19
C PRO A 54 -13.38 5.04 -14.85
N THR A 55 -12.57 5.27 -15.88
CA THR A 55 -11.15 5.61 -15.72
C THR A 55 -10.92 6.87 -14.86
N SER A 56 -11.91 7.76 -14.78
CA SER A 56 -11.89 8.94 -13.90
C SER A 56 -11.64 8.62 -12.43
N VAL A 57 -12.07 7.44 -11.95
CA VAL A 57 -11.85 7.02 -10.56
C VAL A 57 -10.37 6.79 -10.28
N PHE A 58 -9.56 6.42 -11.27
CA PHE A 58 -8.11 6.21 -11.13
C PHE A 58 -7.32 7.52 -11.21
N MET A 59 -7.94 8.66 -11.57
CA MET A 59 -7.26 9.95 -11.57
C MET A 59 -6.78 10.39 -10.17
N VAL A 60 -7.32 9.79 -9.11
CA VAL A 60 -6.90 10.05 -7.73
C VAL A 60 -5.44 9.66 -7.47
N PHE A 61 -4.92 8.69 -8.24
CA PHE A 61 -3.53 8.23 -8.15
C PHE A 61 -2.55 9.10 -8.96
N LEU A 62 -3.04 9.98 -9.84
CA LEU A 62 -2.17 10.77 -10.71
C LEU A 62 -1.69 12.06 -10.01
N PRO A 63 -0.45 12.47 -10.25
CA PRO A 63 0.08 13.73 -9.74
C PRO A 63 -0.54 14.92 -10.48
N SER A 64 -0.65 16.07 -9.82
CA SER A 64 -1.16 17.32 -10.42
C SER A 64 -0.15 18.06 -11.30
N LYS A 65 1.13 17.67 -11.24
CA LYS A 65 2.26 18.29 -11.93
C LYS A 65 3.10 17.21 -12.62
N SER A 66 3.98 17.62 -13.52
CA SER A 66 4.97 16.71 -14.10
C SER A 66 5.94 16.21 -13.02
N ILE A 67 6.24 14.91 -13.06
CA ILE A 67 7.07 14.23 -12.05
C ILE A 67 8.20 13.42 -12.69
N SER A 68 9.27 13.20 -11.92
CA SER A 68 10.38 12.33 -12.29
C SER A 68 10.27 10.96 -11.64
N VAL A 69 11.00 9.96 -12.16
CA VAL A 69 11.13 8.65 -11.49
C VAL A 69 11.70 8.84 -10.09
N GLY A 70 11.11 8.15 -9.10
CA GLY A 70 11.44 8.28 -7.68
C GLY A 70 10.78 9.46 -6.97
N GLU A 71 10.09 10.37 -7.69
CA GLU A 71 9.34 11.46 -7.06
C GLU A 71 8.03 10.92 -6.47
N CYS A 72 7.77 11.24 -5.19
CA CYS A 72 6.53 10.89 -4.50
C CYS A 72 5.51 12.03 -4.50
N TRP A 73 4.23 11.64 -4.47
CA TRP A 73 3.12 12.56 -4.23
C TRP A 73 2.04 11.89 -3.36
N GLN A 74 1.24 12.72 -2.71
CA GLN A 74 0.11 12.25 -1.93
C GLN A 74 -1.07 11.96 -2.86
N ILE A 75 -1.68 10.79 -2.71
CA ILE A 75 -2.91 10.39 -3.40
C ILE A 75 -4.10 11.08 -2.74
N LYS A 76 -5.14 11.35 -3.51
CA LYS A 76 -6.36 12.01 -3.03
C LYS A 76 -7.32 11.00 -2.37
N ASP A 77 -8.11 11.47 -1.41
CA ASP A 77 -9.05 10.66 -0.62
C ASP A 77 -10.13 9.92 -1.43
N GLY A 78 -10.33 10.28 -2.71
CA GLY A 78 -11.25 9.58 -3.61
C GLY A 78 -10.93 8.10 -3.83
N VAL A 79 -9.76 7.60 -3.38
CA VAL A 79 -9.45 6.17 -3.37
C VAL A 79 -10.44 5.32 -2.55
N VAL A 80 -11.17 5.95 -1.61
CA VAL A 80 -12.27 5.34 -0.87
C VAL A 80 -13.31 4.69 -1.81
N ASP A 81 -13.54 5.24 -3.01
CA ASP A 81 -14.47 4.67 -3.98
C ASP A 81 -14.05 3.30 -4.51
N ILE A 82 -12.74 3.04 -4.59
CA ILE A 82 -12.17 1.74 -4.95
C ILE A 82 -12.19 0.82 -3.72
N LEU A 83 -11.79 1.31 -2.55
CA LEU A 83 -11.80 0.52 -1.30
C LEU A 83 -13.21 0.01 -0.95
N ARG A 84 -14.27 0.72 -1.34
CA ARG A 84 -15.67 0.29 -1.18
C ARG A 84 -15.98 -1.04 -1.85
N GLN A 85 -15.18 -1.45 -2.84
CA GLN A 85 -15.30 -2.78 -3.44
C GLN A 85 -14.88 -3.89 -2.48
N LEU A 86 -13.88 -3.65 -1.62
CA LEU A 86 -13.42 -4.61 -0.62
C LEU A 86 -14.38 -4.66 0.57
N HIS A 87 -14.81 -3.50 1.08
CA HIS A 87 -15.72 -3.43 2.21
C HIS A 87 -16.62 -2.20 2.10
N THR A 88 -17.90 -2.28 2.51
CA THR A 88 -18.88 -1.19 2.29
C THR A 88 -18.56 0.10 3.06
N ASN A 89 -17.86 -0.02 4.19
CA ASN A 89 -17.51 1.09 5.08
C ASN A 89 -15.99 1.20 5.28
N PRO A 90 -15.21 1.63 4.26
CA PRO A 90 -13.81 1.92 4.44
C PRO A 90 -13.62 3.36 4.94
N THR A 91 -12.60 3.57 5.76
CA THR A 91 -12.17 4.89 6.23
C THR A 91 -10.66 5.02 6.05
N LEU A 92 -10.21 6.24 5.76
CA LEU A 92 -8.80 6.62 5.74
C LEU A 92 -8.35 7.23 7.07
N ASN A 93 -9.31 7.52 7.96
CA ASN A 93 -9.05 7.95 9.32
C ASN A 93 -8.89 6.69 10.17
N LEU A 94 -7.65 6.29 10.41
CA LEU A 94 -7.32 5.16 11.28
C LEU A 94 -7.51 5.57 12.74
N ASP A 95 -8.09 4.70 13.54
CA ASP A 95 -8.34 4.99 14.96
C ASP A 95 -7.08 4.85 15.83
N CYS A 96 -6.16 3.94 15.48
CA CYS A 96 -4.80 3.90 16.05
C CYS A 96 -3.89 4.93 15.36
N ASN A 97 -4.04 6.21 15.71
CA ASN A 97 -3.28 7.31 15.11
C ASN A 97 -2.16 7.83 16.03
N ASN A 98 -0.97 7.22 15.91
CA ASN A 98 0.24 7.68 16.61
C ASN A 98 1.02 8.78 15.84
N GLY A 99 0.43 9.38 14.80
CA GLY A 99 1.03 10.48 14.03
C GLY A 99 1.96 10.09 12.87
N ASP A 100 2.48 8.85 12.87
CA ASP A 100 3.55 8.40 11.95
C ASP A 100 3.12 7.26 11.00
N SER A 101 1.83 7.10 10.70
CA SER A 101 1.34 5.99 9.83
C SER A 101 0.15 6.36 8.95
N LEU A 102 -0.09 7.66 8.77
CA LEU A 102 -1.19 8.12 7.94
C LEU A 102 -0.74 8.37 6.51
N GLY A 103 -1.55 7.88 5.60
CA GLY A 103 -1.68 8.49 4.30
C GLY A 103 -1.66 7.51 3.15
N LEU A 104 -1.62 8.13 1.98
CA LEU A 104 -1.77 7.52 0.70
C LEU A 104 -0.66 8.12 -0.14
N TRP A 105 0.39 7.37 -0.43
CA TRP A 105 1.54 7.87 -1.19
C TRP A 105 1.72 7.06 -2.46
N ALA A 106 2.03 7.75 -3.54
CA ALA A 106 2.42 7.15 -4.81
C ALA A 106 3.84 7.60 -5.18
N CYS A 107 4.50 6.80 -5.99
CA CYS A 107 5.81 7.05 -6.57
C CYS A 107 5.81 6.65 -8.04
N LEU A 108 6.40 7.47 -8.91
CA LEU A 108 6.66 7.03 -10.27
C LEU A 108 7.86 6.08 -10.24
N ARG A 109 7.62 4.78 -10.47
CA ARG A 109 8.68 3.78 -10.49
C ARG A 109 9.41 3.76 -11.83
N ALA A 110 8.67 3.82 -12.93
CA ALA A 110 9.26 3.66 -14.25
C ALA A 110 8.40 4.25 -15.38
N TYR A 111 9.00 4.56 -16.52
CA TYR A 111 8.28 4.88 -17.75
C TYR A 111 9.12 4.64 -19.03
N ASN A 112 8.42 4.48 -20.15
CA ASN A 112 8.93 4.59 -21.52
C ASN A 112 7.90 5.40 -22.35
N ASP A 113 8.04 5.47 -23.67
CA ASP A 113 7.12 6.25 -24.53
C ASP A 113 5.66 5.75 -24.49
N GLU A 114 5.42 4.48 -24.20
CA GLU A 114 4.08 3.88 -24.20
C GLU A 114 3.49 3.71 -22.79
N TYR A 115 4.29 3.39 -21.77
CA TYR A 115 3.82 3.01 -20.45
C TYR A 115 4.47 3.83 -19.33
N ALA A 116 3.73 4.03 -18.26
CA ALA A 116 4.24 4.51 -16.98
C ALA A 116 3.72 3.62 -15.84
N ASP A 117 4.60 3.27 -14.92
CA ASP A 117 4.30 2.45 -13.74
C ASP A 117 4.36 3.31 -12.48
N ILE A 118 3.21 3.43 -11.82
CA ILE A 118 3.05 4.09 -10.54
C ILE A 118 2.91 3.00 -9.49
N VAL A 119 3.82 2.99 -8.50
CA VAL A 119 3.62 2.20 -7.29
C VAL A 119 2.99 3.06 -6.21
N PHE A 120 2.18 2.46 -5.35
CA PHE A 120 1.54 3.17 -4.27
C PHE A 120 1.36 2.32 -3.02
N ARG A 121 1.17 3.04 -1.91
CA ARG A 121 0.92 2.52 -0.58
C ARG A 121 -0.21 3.30 0.09
N ILE A 122 -1.18 2.60 0.65
CA ILE A 122 -2.40 3.14 1.26
C ILE A 122 -2.65 2.45 2.59
N HIS A 123 -2.83 3.23 3.65
CA HIS A 123 -3.43 2.74 4.89
C HIS A 123 -4.92 3.06 4.93
N ALA A 124 -5.72 2.07 5.32
CA ALA A 124 -7.17 2.21 5.46
C ALA A 124 -7.68 1.24 6.53
N GLU A 125 -8.87 1.50 7.03
CA GLU A 125 -9.56 0.66 8.01
C GLU A 125 -10.98 0.37 7.51
N PHE A 126 -11.51 -0.80 7.84
CA PHE A 126 -12.87 -1.21 7.56
C PHE A 126 -13.68 -1.25 8.85
N THR A 127 -14.74 -0.44 8.91
CA THR A 127 -15.67 -0.45 10.05
C THR A 127 -16.58 -1.67 9.96
N LEU A 128 -16.39 -2.63 10.87
CA LEU A 128 -17.17 -3.86 10.95
C LEU A 128 -18.36 -3.68 11.92
N LYS A 129 -19.34 -4.58 11.84
CA LYS A 129 -20.38 -4.63 12.87
C LYS A 129 -19.76 -5.12 14.19
N GLY A 130 -19.75 -4.26 15.20
CA GLY A 130 -19.22 -4.58 16.53
C GLY A 130 -17.69 -4.46 16.64
N GLY A 131 -17.05 -3.80 15.68
CA GLY A 131 -15.60 -3.66 15.70
C GLY A 131 -15.03 -3.01 14.44
N ARG A 132 -13.76 -3.26 14.18
CA ARG A 132 -13.03 -2.76 13.01
C ARG A 132 -11.96 -3.76 12.57
N PHE A 133 -11.55 -3.61 11.32
CA PHE A 133 -10.51 -4.40 10.69
C PHE A 133 -9.56 -3.48 9.94
N THR A 134 -8.29 -3.51 10.31
CA THR A 134 -7.24 -2.63 9.79
C THR A 134 -6.19 -3.50 9.12
N PRO A 135 -6.22 -3.65 7.79
CA PRO A 135 -5.11 -4.26 7.07
C PRO A 135 -3.81 -3.52 7.36
N SER A 136 -2.68 -4.24 7.36
CA SER A 136 -1.37 -3.67 7.64
C SER A 136 -1.04 -2.51 6.70
N GLN A 137 -1.24 -2.72 5.40
CA GLN A 137 -1.26 -1.71 4.34
C GLN A 137 -1.83 -2.32 3.06
N PHE A 138 -2.24 -1.47 2.12
CA PHE A 138 -2.40 -1.83 0.72
C PHE A 138 -1.20 -1.36 -0.08
N THR A 139 -0.55 -2.29 -0.78
CA THR A 139 0.46 -2.02 -1.81
C THR A 139 -0.17 -2.20 -3.18
N GLY A 140 0.21 -1.41 -4.17
CA GLY A 140 -0.30 -1.61 -5.52
C GLY A 140 0.50 -0.96 -6.62
N HIS A 141 0.18 -1.36 -7.85
CA HIS A 141 0.67 -0.76 -9.08
C HIS A 141 -0.51 -0.27 -9.94
N LEU A 142 -0.27 0.87 -10.57
CA LEU A 142 -1.10 1.44 -11.61
C LEU A 142 -0.24 1.67 -12.84
N VAL A 143 -0.42 0.82 -13.84
CA VAL A 143 0.26 0.96 -15.13
C VAL A 143 -0.65 1.71 -16.09
N ILE A 144 -0.18 2.84 -16.59
CA ILE A 144 -0.89 3.70 -17.54
C ILE A 144 -0.31 3.48 -18.93
N ASN A 145 -1.15 3.17 -19.91
CA ASN A 145 -0.79 3.33 -21.31
C ASN A 145 -0.90 4.83 -21.66
N ARG A 146 0.26 5.48 -21.81
CA ARG A 146 0.44 6.92 -22.03
C ARG A 146 -0.07 7.38 -23.40
N SER A 147 0.12 6.56 -24.43
CA SER A 147 -0.31 6.90 -25.80
C SER A 147 -1.83 6.86 -25.93
N LYS A 148 -2.47 5.86 -25.31
CA LYS A 148 -3.93 5.70 -25.27
C LYS A 148 -4.60 6.46 -24.13
N LYS A 149 -3.82 6.97 -23.17
CA LYS A 149 -4.28 7.61 -21.93
C LYS A 149 -5.31 6.74 -21.21
N SER A 150 -4.96 5.48 -20.98
CA SER A 150 -5.85 4.46 -20.41
C SER A 150 -5.12 3.62 -19.38
N ILE A 151 -5.87 2.91 -18.54
CA ILE A 151 -5.28 1.95 -17.60
C ILE A 151 -4.86 0.70 -18.37
N ALA A 152 -3.58 0.38 -18.33
CA ALA A 152 -3.05 -0.88 -18.84
C ALA A 152 -3.21 -2.01 -17.82
N SER A 153 -2.96 -1.73 -16.54
CA SER A 153 -3.19 -2.67 -15.44
C SER A 153 -3.33 -1.92 -14.11
N PHE A 154 -4.08 -2.53 -13.21
CA PHE A 154 -4.20 -2.12 -11.82
C PHE A 154 -4.15 -3.34 -10.92
N ASN A 155 -3.33 -3.29 -9.87
CA ASN A 155 -3.37 -4.23 -8.76
C ASN A 155 -3.22 -3.46 -7.43
N MET A 156 -3.93 -3.90 -6.42
CA MET A 156 -3.83 -3.41 -5.06
C MET A 156 -4.09 -4.57 -4.12
N TYR A 157 -3.21 -4.82 -3.17
CA TYR A 157 -3.29 -5.98 -2.29
C TYR A 157 -2.67 -5.70 -0.93
N VAL A 158 -3.07 -6.47 0.06
CA VAL A 158 -2.38 -6.51 1.35
C VAL A 158 -1.16 -7.42 1.20
N PRO A 159 0.07 -6.93 1.44
CA PRO A 159 1.27 -7.74 1.32
C PRO A 159 1.22 -8.99 2.20
N ASN A 160 1.94 -10.02 1.76
CA ASN A 160 2.15 -11.20 2.57
C ASN A 160 3.15 -10.88 3.70
N GLY A 161 2.94 -11.46 4.87
CA GLY A 161 3.76 -11.23 6.07
C GLY A 161 3.48 -12.31 7.10
N THR A 162 4.09 -12.20 8.29
CA THR A 162 3.79 -13.11 9.41
C THR A 162 2.35 -12.89 9.89
N LEU A 163 2.00 -11.61 10.01
CA LEU A 163 0.67 -11.08 10.30
C LEU A 163 0.44 -9.92 9.32
N ASN A 164 -0.81 -9.62 9.00
CA ASN A 164 -1.11 -8.56 8.03
C ASN A 164 -2.41 -7.80 8.27
N PHE A 165 -2.98 -7.91 9.47
CA PHE A 165 -4.06 -7.03 9.91
C PHE A 165 -4.18 -6.99 11.43
N ASP A 166 -4.79 -5.92 11.90
CA ASP A 166 -5.39 -5.78 13.23
C ASP A 166 -6.90 -5.87 13.14
N ALA A 167 -7.51 -6.47 14.15
CA ALA A 167 -8.93 -6.47 14.37
C ALA A 167 -9.19 -5.95 15.77
N TYR A 168 -10.24 -5.16 15.94
CA TYR A 168 -10.66 -4.71 17.27
C TYR A 168 -12.14 -4.96 17.42
N GLN A 169 -12.50 -5.74 18.44
CA GLN A 169 -13.88 -6.00 18.80
C GLN A 169 -14.22 -5.17 20.04
N ASN A 170 -15.24 -4.31 19.93
CA ASN A 170 -15.49 -3.21 20.87
C ASN A 170 -15.53 -3.62 22.35
N ASP A 171 -16.06 -4.82 22.64
CA ASP A 171 -16.29 -5.30 24.00
C ASP A 171 -15.19 -6.24 24.50
N VAL A 172 -14.21 -6.60 23.66
CA VAL A 172 -13.22 -7.65 23.96
C VAL A 172 -11.78 -7.12 23.87
N GLY A 173 -11.46 -6.31 22.86
CA GLY A 173 -10.12 -5.74 22.69
C GLY A 173 -9.56 -5.90 21.29
N SER A 174 -8.25 -5.63 21.16
CA SER A 174 -7.48 -5.78 19.92
C SER A 174 -6.99 -7.22 19.73
N GLU A 175 -6.78 -7.56 18.47
CA GLU A 175 -6.40 -8.87 17.97
C GLU A 175 -5.54 -8.65 16.72
N ILE A 176 -4.54 -9.52 16.55
CA ILE A 176 -3.67 -9.52 15.37
C ILE A 176 -3.89 -10.83 14.60
N GLY A 177 -3.78 -10.78 13.27
CA GLY A 177 -4.06 -11.95 12.48
C GLY A 177 -3.44 -11.97 11.10
N TYR A 178 -3.76 -13.05 10.40
CA TYR A 178 -3.27 -13.31 9.06
C TYR A 178 -4.42 -13.70 8.12
N CYS A 179 -4.55 -12.91 7.06
CA CYS A 179 -5.41 -13.21 5.92
C CYS A 179 -4.51 -13.49 4.71
N PRO A 180 -4.58 -14.68 4.09
CA PRO A 180 -3.65 -15.06 3.04
C PRO A 180 -3.83 -14.23 1.75
N LYS A 181 -4.97 -13.55 1.60
CA LYS A 181 -5.24 -12.76 0.40
C LYS A 181 -6.33 -11.72 0.59
N ILE A 182 -5.98 -10.47 0.36
CA ILE A 182 -6.91 -9.34 0.21
C ILE A 182 -6.42 -8.56 -1.01
N GLU A 183 -7.18 -8.54 -2.11
CA GLU A 183 -6.76 -7.91 -3.35
C GLU A 183 -7.91 -7.29 -4.17
N LEU A 184 -7.56 -6.28 -4.96
CA LEU A 184 -8.27 -5.83 -6.15
C LEU A 184 -7.31 -5.89 -7.33
N ARG A 185 -7.74 -6.45 -8.46
CA ARG A 185 -6.91 -6.53 -9.68
C ARG A 185 -7.74 -6.36 -10.94
N SER A 186 -7.16 -5.74 -11.97
CA SER A 186 -7.75 -5.72 -13.30
C SER A 186 -7.58 -7.06 -14.01
N ASP A 187 -8.46 -7.34 -14.96
CA ASP A 187 -8.41 -8.55 -15.80
C ASP A 187 -7.24 -8.58 -16.79
N ILE A 188 -6.57 -7.44 -16.98
CA ILE A 188 -5.51 -7.28 -17.97
C ILE A 188 -4.18 -7.63 -17.29
N PRO A 189 -3.59 -8.81 -17.55
CA PRO A 189 -2.21 -9.07 -17.13
C PRO A 189 -1.30 -8.12 -17.91
N PHE A 190 -0.56 -7.27 -17.20
CA PHE A 190 0.48 -6.47 -17.83
C PHE A 190 1.73 -7.33 -17.99
N GLN A 191 2.25 -7.41 -19.21
CA GLN A 191 3.51 -8.09 -19.49
C GLN A 191 4.68 -7.19 -19.14
N ASP A 192 5.75 -7.82 -18.67
CA ASP A 192 6.99 -7.14 -18.38
C ASP A 192 7.46 -6.37 -19.62
N THR A 193 7.82 -5.11 -19.42
CA THR A 193 8.13 -4.16 -20.48
C THR A 193 9.44 -3.48 -20.13
N GLU A 194 10.30 -3.28 -21.13
CA GLU A 194 11.50 -2.49 -20.94
C GLU A 194 11.16 -1.01 -20.77
N TYR A 195 11.55 -0.47 -19.62
CA TYR A 195 11.38 0.93 -19.32
C TYR A 195 12.64 1.71 -19.70
N THR A 196 12.46 2.88 -20.33
CA THR A 196 13.58 3.77 -20.68
C THR A 196 14.18 4.41 -19.44
N THR A 197 13.37 4.66 -18.42
CA THR A 197 13.81 5.21 -17.14
C THR A 197 13.06 4.50 -16.01
N SER A 198 13.80 3.98 -15.03
CA SER A 198 13.23 3.21 -13.93
C SER A 198 14.11 3.20 -12.68
N ILE A 199 13.48 3.02 -11.53
CA ILE A 199 14.10 2.47 -10.32
C ILE A 199 13.62 1.04 -10.09
N THR A 200 14.33 0.29 -9.25
CA THR A 200 13.89 -1.06 -8.86
C THR A 200 12.63 -0.98 -8.01
N GLN A 201 11.93 -2.11 -7.89
CA GLN A 201 10.75 -2.20 -7.04
C GLN A 201 11.12 -1.90 -5.58
N GLU A 202 12.22 -2.47 -5.10
CA GLU A 202 12.70 -2.34 -3.73
C GLU A 202 13.06 -0.88 -3.41
N GLU A 203 13.67 -0.15 -4.35
CA GLU A 203 13.96 1.28 -4.13
C GLU A 203 12.67 2.11 -4.10
N ALA A 204 11.69 1.79 -4.93
CA ALA A 204 10.41 2.50 -4.91
C ALA A 204 9.62 2.24 -3.61
N GLU A 205 9.63 1.00 -3.12
CA GLU A 205 9.09 0.62 -1.81
C GLU A 205 9.82 1.33 -0.68
N ARG A 206 11.15 1.42 -0.74
CA ARG A 206 11.98 2.16 0.23
C ARG A 206 11.66 3.65 0.24
N ILE A 207 11.45 4.26 -0.93
CA ILE A 207 11.05 5.67 -1.04
C ILE A 207 9.65 5.88 -0.43
N LEU A 208 8.71 4.98 -0.71
CA LEU A 208 7.35 5.04 -0.17
C LEU A 208 7.34 4.90 1.36
N ILE A 209 7.99 3.87 1.91
CA ILE A 209 8.00 3.61 3.36
C ILE A 209 8.63 4.77 4.15
N LEU A 210 9.61 5.49 3.57
CA LEU A 210 10.19 6.70 4.16
C LEU A 210 9.19 7.87 4.30
N ARG A 211 8.04 7.83 3.62
CA ARG A 211 6.94 8.79 3.81
C ARG A 211 6.11 8.49 5.06
N PHE A 212 6.14 7.25 5.52
CA PHE A 212 5.40 6.79 6.69
C PHE A 212 6.31 6.78 7.92
N TYR A 213 7.50 6.18 7.81
CA TYR A 213 8.33 5.92 8.97
C TYR A 213 9.70 6.58 8.91
N ASN A 214 9.98 7.41 9.92
CA ASN A 214 11.29 8.04 10.06
C ASN A 214 12.38 7.04 10.48
N PHE A 215 12.05 5.98 11.21
CA PHE A 215 13.02 5.00 11.68
C PHE A 215 13.69 4.22 10.52
N VAL A 216 13.10 4.19 9.33
CA VAL A 216 13.73 3.59 8.14
C VAL A 216 15.04 4.30 7.76
N LYS A 217 15.21 5.56 8.18
CA LYS A 217 16.46 6.32 7.96
C LYS A 217 17.59 5.88 8.89
N ILE A 218 17.29 5.10 9.93
CA ILE A 218 18.30 4.56 10.84
C ILE A 218 19.21 3.61 10.06
N ASN A 219 20.50 3.70 10.31
CA ASN A 219 21.47 2.73 9.80
C ASN A 219 21.32 1.43 10.61
N TRP A 220 20.43 0.56 10.15
CA TRP A 220 20.21 -0.75 10.75
C TRP A 220 21.43 -1.63 10.49
N VAL A 221 22.09 -2.03 11.57
CA VAL A 221 23.27 -2.91 11.56
C VAL A 221 23.05 -4.03 12.58
N SER A 222 23.78 -5.12 12.42
CA SER A 222 23.81 -6.19 13.42
C SER A 222 24.37 -5.69 14.75
N LEU A 223 24.13 -6.44 15.83
CA LEU A 223 24.67 -6.11 17.15
C LEU A 223 26.21 -6.14 17.14
N GLU A 224 26.78 -7.09 16.41
CA GLU A 224 28.21 -7.27 16.23
C GLU A 224 28.83 -6.05 15.52
N GLU A 225 28.25 -5.61 14.41
CA GLU A 225 28.68 -4.41 13.69
C GLU A 225 28.52 -3.15 14.55
N ALA A 226 27.40 -3.00 15.26
CA ALA A 226 27.19 -1.88 16.18
C ALA A 226 28.28 -1.83 17.26
N HIS A 227 28.71 -2.98 17.78
CA HIS A 227 29.78 -3.10 18.75
C HIS A 227 31.15 -2.71 18.17
N GLU A 228 31.47 -3.18 16.96
CA GLU A 228 32.70 -2.79 16.25
C GLU A 228 32.74 -1.27 15.97
N MET A 229 31.61 -0.71 15.52
CA MET A 229 31.45 0.72 15.28
C MET A 229 31.64 1.54 16.57
N ALA A 230 31.09 1.07 17.69
CA ALA A 230 31.19 1.74 18.99
C ALA A 230 32.65 1.81 19.47
N ILE A 231 33.40 0.71 19.36
CA ILE A 231 34.83 0.66 19.68
C ILE A 231 35.61 1.62 18.77
N ALA A 232 35.43 1.52 17.45
CA ALA A 232 36.16 2.34 16.49
C ALA A 232 35.89 3.85 16.69
N GLN A 233 34.66 4.21 17.00
CA GLN A 233 34.25 5.61 17.19
C GLN A 233 34.46 6.12 18.63
N HIS A 234 34.92 5.28 19.56
CA HIS A 234 35.06 5.61 20.98
C HIS A 234 33.74 6.15 21.59
N LYS A 235 32.62 5.53 21.23
CA LYS A 235 31.27 5.92 21.70
C LYS A 235 30.62 4.79 22.50
N PRO A 236 29.86 5.11 23.57
CA PRO A 236 29.05 4.11 24.27
C PRO A 236 27.88 3.63 23.40
N ILE A 237 27.44 2.39 23.62
CA ILE A 237 26.23 1.85 23.01
C ILE A 237 25.04 2.21 23.91
N HIS A 238 24.00 2.80 23.33
CA HIS A 238 22.69 2.93 23.96
C HIS A 238 21.76 1.91 23.31
N ALA A 239 21.19 1.00 24.11
CA ALA A 239 20.26 -0.01 23.62
C ALA A 239 18.83 0.36 23.99
N VAL A 240 17.93 0.35 23.01
CA VAL A 240 16.47 0.44 23.19
C VAL A 240 15.89 -0.90 22.79
N ALA A 241 15.16 -1.55 23.71
CA ALA A 241 14.41 -2.76 23.42
C ALA A 241 12.96 -2.37 23.12
N LEU A 242 12.43 -2.92 22.04
CA LEU A 242 11.05 -2.72 21.61
C LEU A 242 10.34 -4.07 21.61
N ASP A 243 9.06 -4.07 21.94
CA ASP A 243 8.18 -5.22 21.79
C ASP A 243 7.30 -4.99 20.56
N GLY A 244 7.27 -5.96 19.65
CA GLY A 244 6.59 -5.87 18.36
C GLY A 244 7.46 -5.48 17.15
N PRO A 245 6.97 -5.71 15.92
CA PRO A 245 7.69 -5.41 14.70
C PRO A 245 7.74 -3.90 14.42
N LEU A 246 8.82 -3.46 13.77
CA LEU A 246 8.97 -2.10 13.23
C LEU A 246 8.39 -1.96 11.82
N THR A 247 7.54 -2.87 11.38
CA THR A 247 7.00 -2.90 10.02
C THR A 247 5.50 -3.13 10.07
N ASP A 248 4.83 -2.84 8.96
CA ASP A 248 3.40 -3.09 8.75
C ASP A 248 3.09 -4.58 8.78
N GLU A 249 2.91 -5.14 9.98
CA GLU A 249 2.34 -6.47 10.20
C GLU A 249 1.04 -6.36 11.00
N SER A 250 1.11 -5.62 12.11
CA SER A 250 0.02 -5.31 13.04
C SER A 250 0.46 -4.10 13.89
N CYS A 251 -0.40 -3.09 14.05
CA CYS A 251 -0.15 -1.81 14.74
C CYS A 251 -0.45 -1.83 16.24
#